data_AF-A0A534EIZ7-F1
#
_entry.id   AF-A0A534EIZ7-F1
#
_cell.length_a   1.000
_cell.length_b   1.000
_cell.length_c   1.000
_cell.angle_alpha   90.00
_cell.angle_beta   90.00
_cell.angle_gamma   90.00
#
_symmetry.space_group_name_H-M   'P 1'
#
loop_
_entity.id
_entity.type
_entity.pdbx_description
1 polymer ?
#
loop_
_entity_poly.entity_id
_entity_poly.type
_entity_poly.pdbx_seq_one_letter_code
_entity_poly.pdbx_strand_id
1 'polypeptide(L)'
;MSGTVSIDSRLAGRVQRDATLFIYAKAADSPGPPLAVLRTTASAWPVSFHLDDSMAMIPSRRLSQFDKVVIEARISRSGQATPSAGDLYVTSPVLHPAPGQKLALVISREIG
;
A
#
# COMPACT_ATOMS: atom_id res chain seq x y z
N MET A 1 0.50 8.65 8.33
CA MET A 1 -0.22 9.00 7.08
C MET A 1 -1.49 8.17 7.02
N SER A 2 -2.59 8.71 6.50
CA SER A 2 -3.88 8.00 6.48
C SER A 2 -4.52 8.10 5.11
N GLY A 3 -5.47 7.22 4.82
CA GLY A 3 -6.18 7.31 3.55
C GLY A 3 -7.18 6.21 3.30
N THR A 4 -7.63 6.16 2.06
CA THR A 4 -8.52 5.12 1.55
C THR A 4 -7.92 4.48 0.30
N VAL A 5 -8.07 3.17 0.19
CA VAL A 5 -7.82 2.41 -1.04
C VAL A 5 -9.17 1.99 -1.61
N SER A 6 -9.38 2.24 -2.90
CA SER A 6 -10.47 1.68 -3.69
C SER A 6 -9.91 0.91 -4.87
N ILE A 7 -10.78 0.27 -5.64
CA ILE A 7 -10.43 -0.44 -6.86
C ILE A 7 -11.18 0.14 -8.06
N ASP A 8 -10.50 0.22 -9.20
CA ASP A 8 -11.11 0.55 -10.48
C ASP A 8 -12.21 -0.47 -10.81
N SER A 9 -13.37 0.00 -11.27
CA SER A 9 -14.54 -0.85 -11.52
C SER A 9 -14.25 -1.97 -12.54
N ARG A 10 -13.31 -1.75 -13.47
CA ARG A 10 -12.89 -2.75 -14.47
C ARG A 10 -12.14 -3.93 -13.85
N LEU A 11 -11.56 -3.75 -12.66
CA LEU A 11 -10.81 -4.78 -11.95
C LEU A 11 -11.58 -5.37 -10.76
N ALA A 12 -12.66 -4.72 -10.32
CA ALA A 12 -13.44 -5.13 -9.14
C ALA A 12 -13.89 -6.60 -9.19
N GLY A 13 -14.33 -7.09 -10.36
CA GLY A 13 -14.75 -8.48 -10.55
C GLY A 13 -13.64 -9.53 -10.43
N ARG A 14 -12.38 -9.11 -10.31
CA ARG A 14 -11.21 -9.99 -10.21
C ARG A 14 -10.73 -10.19 -8.77
N VAL A 15 -11.29 -9.44 -7.82
CA VAL A 15 -10.91 -9.49 -6.40
C VAL A 15 -11.73 -10.54 -5.68
N GLN A 16 -11.05 -11.49 -5.04
CA GLN A 16 -11.69 -12.45 -4.14
C GLN A 16 -12.13 -11.75 -2.85
N ARG A 17 -13.24 -12.19 -2.23
CA ARG A 17 -13.80 -11.53 -1.04
C ARG A 17 -12.84 -11.47 0.15
N ASP A 18 -11.90 -12.39 0.23
CA ASP A 18 -10.89 -12.54 1.27
C ASP A 18 -9.48 -12.19 0.77
N ALA A 19 -9.37 -11.56 -0.40
CA ALA A 19 -8.09 -11.21 -0.98
C ALA A 19 -7.27 -10.35 0.00
N THR A 20 -5.99 -10.70 0.14
CA THR A 20 -5.08 -9.98 1.05
C THR A 20 -4.65 -8.69 0.40
N LEU A 21 -4.89 -7.56 1.07
CA LEU A 21 -4.41 -6.24 0.71
C LEU A 21 -3.19 -5.89 1.56
N PHE A 22 -2.08 -5.62 0.88
CA PHE A 22 -0.91 -5.02 1.49
C PHE A 22 -0.83 -3.54 1.13
N ILE A 23 -0.47 -2.71 2.11
CA ILE A 23 -0.21 -1.29 1.92
C ILE A 23 1.18 -1.01 2.48
N TYR A 24 2.08 -0.58 1.61
CA TYR A 24 3.48 -0.33 1.91
C TYR A 24 3.78 1.15 1.81
N ALA A 25 4.52 1.69 2.77
CA ALA A 25 5.28 2.92 2.57
C ALA A 25 6.72 2.56 2.21
N LYS A 26 7.25 3.11 1.11
CA LYS A 26 8.64 2.90 0.67
C LYS A 26 9.33 4.26 0.54
N ALA A 27 10.62 4.32 0.80
CA ALA A 27 11.41 5.51 0.48
C ALA A 27 11.47 5.69 -1.04
N ALA A 28 11.24 6.91 -1.53
CA ALA A 28 11.26 7.19 -2.96
C ALA A 28 12.69 7.10 -3.53
N ASP A 29 13.66 7.58 -2.76
CA ASP A 29 15.04 7.80 -3.21
C ASP A 29 16.03 6.76 -2.62
N SER A 30 15.56 5.78 -1.85
CA SER A 30 16.41 4.77 -1.19
C SER A 30 15.81 3.37 -1.33
N PRO A 31 16.37 2.51 -2.20
CA PRO A 31 15.96 1.12 -2.30
C PRO A 31 16.06 0.39 -0.96
N GLY A 32 15.22 -0.63 -0.79
CA GLY A 32 15.26 -1.51 0.39
C GLY A 32 13.88 -1.90 0.90
N PRO A 33 13.83 -2.47 2.11
CA PRO A 33 12.58 -2.85 2.76
C PRO A 33 11.63 -1.64 2.95
N PRO A 34 10.31 -1.89 3.00
CA PRO A 34 9.33 -0.86 3.33
C PRO A 34 9.61 -0.19 4.70
N LEU A 35 9.27 1.09 4.78
CA LEU A 35 9.31 1.92 5.99
C LEU A 35 8.16 1.60 6.95
N ALA A 36 7.03 1.17 6.40
CA ALA A 36 5.85 0.74 7.13
C ALA A 36 5.07 -0.28 6.28
N VAL A 37 4.48 -1.28 6.92
CA VAL A 37 3.64 -2.29 6.26
C VAL A 37 2.34 -2.49 7.00
N LEU A 38 1.23 -2.36 6.28
CA LEU A 38 -0.08 -2.82 6.74
C LEU A 38 -0.52 -4.00 5.88
N ARG A 39 -0.96 -5.07 6.55
CA ARG A 39 -1.64 -6.21 5.93
C ARG A 39 -3.08 -6.25 6.42
N THR A 40 -4.03 -6.30 5.49
CA THR A 40 -5.47 -6.39 5.78
C THR A 40 -6.17 -7.20 4.69
N THR A 41 -7.50 -7.26 4.72
CA THR A 41 -8.34 -7.89 3.69
C THR A 41 -9.08 -6.84 2.87
N ALA A 42 -9.31 -7.15 1.59
CA ALA A 42 -10.05 -6.32 0.64
C ALA A 42 -11.52 -6.75 0.51
N SER A 43 -12.20 -6.96 1.64
CA SER A 43 -13.57 -7.51 1.67
C SER A 43 -14.68 -6.48 1.44
N ALA A 44 -14.39 -5.21 1.71
CA ALA A 44 -15.30 -4.09 1.50
C ALA A 44 -14.54 -2.86 1.02
N TRP A 45 -15.13 -2.11 0.10
CA TRP A 45 -14.53 -0.91 -0.50
C TRP A 45 -15.31 0.35 -0.14
N PRO A 46 -14.64 1.49 0.11
CA PRO A 46 -13.18 1.64 0.18
C PRO A 46 -12.59 1.09 1.50
N VAL A 47 -11.34 0.61 1.46
CA VAL A 47 -10.59 0.21 2.65
C VAL A 47 -9.88 1.42 3.23
N SER A 48 -10.13 1.74 4.49
CA SER A 48 -9.40 2.78 5.21
C SER A 48 -8.07 2.24 5.75
N PHE A 49 -7.03 3.08 5.75
CA PHE A 49 -5.72 2.71 6.29
C PHE A 49 -5.05 3.85 7.07
N HIS A 50 -4.14 3.44 7.96
CA HIS A 50 -3.18 4.29 8.65
C HIS A 50 -1.80 3.64 8.57
N LEU A 51 -0.76 4.44 8.36
CA LEU A 51 0.64 4.03 8.39
C LEU A 51 1.41 4.97 9.30
N ASP A 52 2.18 4.39 10.22
CA ASP A 52 3.05 5.10 11.15
C ASP A 52 4.32 4.30 11.46
N ASP A 53 5.18 4.88 12.30
CA ASP A 53 6.47 4.33 12.68
C ASP A 53 6.40 3.01 13.44
N SER A 54 5.29 2.69 14.11
CA SER A 54 5.12 1.41 14.81
C SER A 54 4.98 0.23 13.86
N MET A 55 4.66 0.51 12.59
CA MET A 55 4.51 -0.47 11.53
C MET A 55 5.81 -0.72 10.76
N ALA A 56 6.92 -0.14 11.21
CA ALA A 56 8.25 -0.37 10.64
C ALA A 56 8.75 -1.77 10.99
N MET A 57 9.16 -2.54 9.98
CA MET A 57 9.78 -3.86 10.19
C MET A 57 11.19 -3.75 10.77
N ILE A 58 11.88 -2.65 10.48
CA ILE A 58 13.25 -2.37 10.95
C ILE A 58 13.16 -1.10 11.81
N PRO A 59 13.42 -1.18 13.14
CA PRO A 59 13.25 -0.04 14.05
C PRO A 59 14.12 1.19 13.72
N SER A 60 15.19 1.05 12.95
CA SER A 60 16.05 2.16 12.52
C SER A 60 15.65 2.76 11.16
N ARG A 61 14.60 2.24 10.51
CA ARG A 61 14.14 2.66 9.18
C ARG A 61 12.63 2.92 9.23
N ARG A 62 12.23 4.04 9.81
CA ARG A 62 10.82 4.40 10.06
C ARG A 62 10.30 5.41 9.06
N LEU A 63 8.99 5.50 8.93
CA LEU A 63 8.32 6.41 7.99
C LEU A 63 8.68 7.88 8.24
N SER A 64 8.71 8.31 9.50
CA SER A 64 8.99 9.70 9.90
C SER A 64 10.41 10.19 9.57
N GLN A 65 11.34 9.30 9.25
CA GLN A 65 12.74 9.62 8.98
C GLN A 65 13.03 9.93 7.52
N PHE A 66 12.04 9.80 6.63
CA PHE A 66 12.20 9.98 5.20
C PHE A 66 11.35 11.13 4.69
N ASP A 67 12.00 12.09 4.03
CA ASP A 67 11.32 13.26 3.46
C ASP A 67 10.50 12.92 2.22
N LYS A 68 10.85 11.85 1.50
CA LYS A 68 10.17 11.43 0.28
C LYS A 68 9.81 9.97 0.32
N VAL A 69 8.52 9.70 0.19
CA VAL A 69 7.97 8.35 0.22
C VAL A 69 7.01 8.12 -0.93
N VAL A 70 6.81 6.86 -1.25
CA VAL A 70 5.72 6.39 -2.12
C VAL A 70 4.88 5.38 -1.35
N ILE A 71 3.57 5.43 -1.54
CA ILE A 71 2.64 4.45 -0.99
C ILE A 71 2.23 3.49 -2.10
N GLU A 72 2.43 2.20 -1.87
CA GLU A 72 1.98 1.14 -2.77
C GLU A 72 0.88 0.35 -2.07
N ALA A 73 -0.29 0.25 -2.69
CA ALA A 73 -1.35 -0.66 -2.26
C ALA A 73 -1.46 -1.80 -3.27
N ARG A 74 -1.40 -3.04 -2.79
CA ARG A 74 -1.39 -4.25 -3.62
C ARG A 74 -2.30 -5.34 -3.07
N ILE A 75 -3.22 -5.82 -3.89
CA ILE A 75 -3.98 -7.04 -3.66
C ILE A 75 -3.12 -8.21 -4.13
N SER A 76 -2.71 -9.06 -3.19
CA SER A 76 -1.94 -10.26 -3.48
C SER A 76 -2.88 -11.43 -3.80
N ARG A 77 -2.67 -12.04 -4.97
CA ARG A 77 -3.43 -13.23 -5.37
C ARG A 77 -2.96 -14.49 -4.63
N SER A 78 -1.69 -14.55 -4.25
CA SER A 78 -1.08 -15.66 -3.51
C SER A 78 -1.22 -15.51 -1.98
N GLY A 79 -1.66 -14.36 -1.50
CA GLY A 79 -1.68 -14.00 -0.08
C GLY A 79 -0.29 -13.67 0.50
N GLN A 80 0.75 -13.63 -0.34
CA GLN A 80 2.13 -13.39 0.07
C GLN A 80 2.54 -11.92 -0.11
N ALA A 81 3.45 -11.46 0.76
CA ALA A 81 3.98 -10.10 0.70
C ALA A 81 4.93 -9.87 -0.50
N THR A 82 5.46 -10.95 -1.10
CA THR A 82 6.26 -10.88 -2.32
C THR A 82 5.34 -10.62 -3.54
N PRO A 83 5.67 -9.65 -4.42
CA PRO A 83 4.89 -9.42 -5.62
C PRO A 83 4.85 -10.64 -6.53
N SER A 84 3.68 -10.95 -7.08
CA SER A 84 3.48 -12.02 -8.05
C SER A 84 2.65 -11.57 -9.25
N ALA A 85 2.83 -12.24 -10.40
CA ALA A 85 1.99 -12.04 -11.57
C ALA A 85 0.50 -12.24 -11.22
N GLY A 86 -0.35 -11.36 -11.73
CA GLY A 86 -1.77 -11.30 -11.42
C GLY A 86 -2.13 -10.50 -10.17
N ASP A 87 -1.16 -9.99 -9.41
CA ASP A 87 -1.42 -9.05 -8.32
C ASP A 87 -1.92 -7.72 -8.89
N LEU A 88 -2.92 -7.13 -8.23
CA LEU A 88 -3.47 -5.84 -8.61
C LEU A 88 -2.88 -4.76 -7.70
N TYR A 89 -2.47 -3.62 -8.26
CA TYR A 89 -1.79 -2.60 -7.47
C TYR A 89 -2.01 -1.15 -7.95
N VAL A 90 -1.62 -0.22 -7.08
CA VAL A 90 -1.42 1.19 -7.37
C VAL A 90 -0.20 1.69 -6.60
N THR A 91 0.49 2.65 -7.19
CA THR A 91 1.57 3.39 -6.53
C THR A 91 1.20 4.86 -6.56
N SER A 92 1.30 5.54 -5.42
CA SER A 92 1.12 6.98 -5.35
C SER A 92 2.24 7.72 -6.11
N PRO A 93 2.04 9.02 -6.43
CA PRO A 93 3.16 9.92 -6.64
C PRO A 93 4.11 9.95 -5.44
N VAL A 94 5.27 10.60 -5.60
CA VAL A 94 6.16 10.91 -4.46
C VAL A 94 5.44 11.88 -3.51
N LEU A 95 5.53 11.60 -2.22
CA LEU A 95 4.87 12.34 -1.15
C LEU A 95 5.90 12.77 -0.11
N HIS A 96 5.63 13.91 0.52
CA HIS A 96 6.29 14.33 1.75
C HIS A 96 5.39 13.98 2.94
N PRO A 97 5.79 13.04 3.82
CA PRO A 97 4.97 12.65 4.97
C PRO A 97 4.67 13.84 5.88
N ALA A 98 3.38 14.10 6.11
CA ALA A 98 2.94 15.11 7.06
C ALA A 98 1.84 14.57 7.99
N PRO A 99 1.76 15.05 9.25
CA PRO A 99 0.65 14.74 10.14
C PRO A 99 -0.70 15.08 9.48
N GLY A 100 -1.68 14.19 9.59
CA GLY A 100 -3.02 14.41 9.04
C GLY A 100 -3.14 14.33 7.51
N GLN A 101 -2.06 14.07 6.78
CA GLN A 101 -2.10 13.90 5.32
C GLN A 101 -3.01 12.74 4.93
N LYS A 102 -4.02 13.03 4.09
CA LYS A 102 -5.00 12.07 3.58
C LYS A 102 -4.70 11.68 2.14
N LEU A 103 -4.75 10.39 1.85
CA LEU A 103 -4.52 9.82 0.53
C LEU A 103 -5.77 9.10 0.02
N ALA A 104 -6.01 9.20 -1.28
CA ALA A 104 -6.97 8.38 -2.00
C ALA A 104 -6.21 7.60 -3.08
N LEU A 105 -6.21 6.28 -2.97
CA LEU A 105 -5.52 5.38 -3.89
C LEU A 105 -6.56 4.53 -4.63
N VAL A 106 -6.39 4.39 -5.95
CA VAL A 106 -7.27 3.56 -6.79
C VAL A 106 -6.45 2.49 -7.47
N ILE A 107 -6.66 1.23 -7.09
CA ILE A 107 -6.02 0.07 -7.70
C ILE A 107 -6.50 -0.06 -9.14
N SER A 108 -5.59 0.09 -10.10
CA SER A 108 -5.91 0.16 -11.53
C SER A 108 -4.91 -0.57 -12.43
N ARG A 109 -3.84 -1.13 -11.85
CA ARG A 109 -2.80 -1.87 -12.58
C ARG A 109 -2.72 -3.32 -12.12
N GLU A 110 -2.18 -4.16 -12.99
CA GLU A 110 -1.88 -5.56 -12.72
C GLU A 110 -0.39 -5.81 -12.98
N ILE A 111 0.22 -6.68 -12.18
CA ILE A 111 1.55 -7.21 -12.45
C ILE A 111 1.42 -8.30 -13.52
N GLY A 112 2.07 -8.09 -14.67
CA GLY A 112 2.15 -9.07 -15.76
C GLY A 112 3.09 -10.24 -15.46
#